data_AF-A0A7X3NZJ7-F1
#
_entry.id   AF-A0A7X3NZJ7-F1
#
_cell.length_a   1.000
_cell.length_b   1.000
_cell.length_c   1.000
_cell.angle_alpha   90.00
_cell.angle_beta   90.00
_cell.angle_gamma   90.00
#
_symmetry.space_group_name_H-M   'P 1'
#
loop_
_entity.id
_entity.type
_entity.pdbx_description
1 polymer ?
#
loop_
_entity_poly.entity_id
_entity_poly.type
_entity_poly.pdbx_seq_one_letter_code
_entity_poly.pdbx_strand_id
1 'polypeptide(L)'
;MIRRFIFLYFCCVLVSSAYAADTPKIFTKDNVLAAGCYNDGFSSSDMTLIIQLTVGKDVIFDEGVEVKYHVPDKDVEGWTELEFDDKNWKKGITSIGYGDGDDNTEIKSGEVGSLYTRYHFDVPEAATAKKVMFRIDYDDSYILWLNGVEIGRTANIATLSPVGEIPEWDVSKIVDSMPDVEATKVPKGKPNKDRWKKPVTPRERDVHETIHEFEIDVKFGGGSGLSVEAANKLTTTWAQLKGHLW
;
A
#
# COMPACT_ATOMS: atom_id res chain seq x y z
N MET A 1 41.05 -3.92 45.79
CA MET A 1 40.45 -2.67 45.27
C MET A 1 39.33 -3.07 44.31
N ILE A 2 38.10 -3.16 44.80
CA ILE A 2 36.95 -3.73 44.05
C ILE A 2 36.25 -2.57 43.31
N ARG A 3 36.31 -2.55 41.98
CA ARG A 3 35.59 -1.57 41.15
C ARG A 3 34.15 -2.04 40.95
N ARG A 4 33.19 -1.29 41.51
CA ARG A 4 31.76 -1.43 41.25
C ARG A 4 31.45 -0.78 39.89
N PHE A 5 30.93 -1.56 38.95
CA PHE A 5 30.34 -1.04 37.72
C PHE A 5 28.91 -0.56 38.02
N ILE A 6 28.67 0.73 37.84
CA ILE A 6 27.33 1.33 37.87
C ILE A 6 26.79 1.22 36.45
N PHE A 7 25.78 0.36 36.24
CA PHE A 7 25.01 0.35 35.00
C PHE A 7 24.05 1.54 35.03
N LEU A 8 24.33 2.55 34.22
CA LEU A 8 23.41 3.65 33.95
C LEU A 8 22.35 3.13 32.97
N TYR A 9 21.14 2.84 33.46
CA TYR A 9 20.01 2.54 32.60
C TYR A 9 19.59 3.84 31.89
N PHE A 10 19.99 3.98 30.62
CA PHE A 10 19.42 4.99 29.73
C PHE A 10 18.01 4.54 29.38
N CYS A 11 17.02 5.07 30.09
CA CYS A 11 15.62 4.96 29.69
C CYS A 11 15.46 5.80 28.41
N CYS A 12 15.58 5.14 27.25
CA CYS A 12 15.33 5.76 25.96
C CYS A 12 13.82 5.98 25.87
N VAL A 13 13.39 7.21 26.14
CA VAL A 13 12.00 7.62 25.92
C VAL A 13 11.82 7.69 24.40
N LEU A 14 11.22 6.64 23.83
CA LEU A 14 10.72 6.66 22.47
C LEU A 14 9.61 7.71 22.39
N VAL A 15 9.96 8.90 21.94
CA VAL A 15 8.98 9.91 21.51
C VAL A 15 8.46 9.43 20.16
N SER A 16 7.38 8.64 20.16
CA SER A 16 6.59 8.46 18.96
C SER A 16 5.82 9.75 18.74
N SER A 17 6.27 10.55 17.77
CA SER A 17 5.41 11.57 17.18
C SER A 17 4.32 10.85 16.42
N ALA A 18 3.22 10.53 17.10
CA ALA A 18 2.03 9.99 16.48
C ALA A 18 1.47 11.07 15.54
N TYR A 19 1.82 10.97 14.26
CA TYR A 19 0.98 11.53 13.22
C TYR A 19 -0.38 10.85 13.40
N ALA A 20 -1.39 11.60 13.83
CA ALA A 20 -2.75 11.10 13.87
C ALA A 20 -3.24 11.05 12.43
N ALA A 21 -2.84 10.02 11.69
CA ALA A 21 -3.42 9.73 10.39
C ALA A 21 -4.94 9.60 10.61
N ASP A 22 -5.72 10.31 9.80
CA ASP A 22 -7.17 10.19 9.83
C ASP A 22 -7.54 8.71 9.74
N THR A 23 -8.47 8.24 10.56
CA THR A 23 -8.94 6.86 10.42
C THR A 23 -9.49 6.66 9.01
N PRO A 24 -8.91 5.77 8.18
CA PRO A 24 -9.30 5.63 6.79
C PRO A 24 -10.77 5.19 6.68
N LYS A 25 -11.42 5.68 5.63
CA LYS A 25 -12.77 5.25 5.29
C LYS A 25 -12.72 3.97 4.45
N ILE A 26 -13.70 3.10 4.65
CA ILE A 26 -13.98 1.96 3.78
C ILE A 26 -15.43 2.04 3.30
N PHE A 27 -15.63 1.81 2.02
CA PHE A 27 -16.92 1.96 1.33
C PHE A 27 -17.45 0.60 0.89
N THR A 28 -18.76 0.51 0.65
CA THR A 28 -19.34 -0.73 0.12
C THR A 28 -18.80 -1.06 -1.27
N LYS A 29 -18.51 -0.04 -2.08
CA LYS A 29 -17.98 -0.16 -3.43
C LYS A 29 -16.89 0.86 -3.73
N ASP A 30 -16.15 0.57 -4.79
CA ASP A 30 -15.21 1.51 -5.42
C ASP A 30 -14.12 1.98 -4.44
N ASN A 31 -13.59 1.05 -3.64
CA ASN A 31 -12.41 1.34 -2.83
C ASN A 31 -11.15 1.18 -3.68
N VAL A 32 -10.12 1.92 -3.30
CA VAL A 32 -8.78 1.80 -3.83
C VAL A 32 -7.79 1.55 -2.71
N LEU A 33 -6.96 0.53 -2.87
CA LEU A 33 -5.69 0.43 -2.18
C LEU A 33 -4.60 0.80 -3.18
N ALA A 34 -3.95 1.94 -2.95
CA ALA A 34 -2.74 2.30 -3.67
C ALA A 34 -1.53 1.79 -2.87
N ALA A 35 -0.56 1.19 -3.55
CA ALA A 35 0.65 0.68 -2.91
C ALA A 35 1.88 1.03 -3.75
N GLY A 36 2.88 1.57 -3.08
CA GLY A 36 4.17 1.89 -3.68
C GLY A 36 5.19 0.91 -3.14
N CYS A 37 5.82 0.16 -4.02
CA CYS A 37 6.97 -0.68 -3.73
C CYS A 37 8.23 0.08 -4.17
N TYR A 38 9.24 0.18 -3.32
CA TYR A 38 10.47 0.90 -3.63
C TYR A 38 11.66 -0.02 -3.38
N ASN A 39 12.55 -0.12 -4.37
CA ASN A 39 13.79 -0.87 -4.24
C ASN A 39 14.78 -0.13 -3.35
N ASP A 40 15.71 -0.86 -2.73
CA ASP A 40 16.84 -0.34 -1.97
C ASP A 40 17.82 0.46 -2.84
N GLY A 41 17.79 0.23 -4.16
CA GLY A 41 18.52 0.95 -5.18
C GLY A 41 18.18 0.52 -6.61
N PHE A 42 18.69 1.28 -7.57
CA PHE A 42 18.45 1.09 -9.01
C PHE A 42 19.14 -0.16 -9.61
N SER A 43 20.02 -0.79 -8.84
CA SER A 43 20.72 -2.02 -9.21
C SER A 43 20.15 -3.27 -8.54
N SER A 44 19.00 -3.16 -7.85
CA SER A 44 18.37 -4.31 -7.21
C SER A 44 18.10 -5.45 -8.22
N SER A 45 18.26 -6.68 -7.75
CA SER A 45 18.14 -7.91 -8.54
C SER A 45 16.71 -8.45 -8.63
N ASP A 46 15.85 -7.98 -7.75
CA ASP A 46 14.49 -8.42 -7.49
C ASP A 46 13.65 -7.23 -7.06
N MET A 47 12.34 -7.46 -7.01
CA MET A 47 11.34 -6.54 -6.46
C MET A 47 10.05 -7.32 -6.39
N THR A 48 9.40 -7.35 -5.24
CA THR A 48 8.16 -8.10 -5.06
C THR A 48 7.21 -7.31 -4.17
N LEU A 49 5.93 -7.29 -4.52
CA LEU A 49 4.89 -6.80 -3.64
C LEU A 49 3.63 -7.67 -3.77
N ILE A 50 3.30 -8.36 -2.68
CA ILE A 50 2.15 -9.24 -2.59
C ILE A 50 1.35 -8.88 -1.36
N ILE A 51 0.08 -8.55 -1.56
CA ILE A 51 -0.81 -8.05 -0.52
C ILE A 51 -2.07 -8.91 -0.48
N GLN A 52 -2.44 -9.34 0.73
CA GLN A 52 -3.76 -9.85 1.04
C GLN A 52 -4.51 -8.85 1.92
N LEU A 53 -5.75 -8.54 1.56
CA LEU A 53 -6.69 -7.79 2.39
C LEU A 53 -7.81 -8.71 2.88
N THR A 54 -7.99 -8.75 4.19
CA THR A 54 -9.12 -9.42 4.84
C THR A 54 -10.01 -8.42 5.58
N VAL A 55 -11.32 -8.53 5.38
CA VAL A 55 -12.34 -7.75 6.11
C VAL A 55 -13.25 -8.71 6.85
N GLY A 56 -13.23 -8.67 8.18
CA GLY A 56 -13.92 -9.66 9.00
C GLY A 56 -13.36 -11.07 8.76
N LYS A 57 -14.13 -11.93 8.11
CA LYS A 57 -13.73 -13.30 7.75
C LYS A 57 -13.45 -13.49 6.26
N ASP A 58 -13.73 -12.46 5.45
CA ASP A 58 -13.71 -12.55 4.00
C ASP A 58 -12.39 -12.00 3.47
N VAL A 59 -11.68 -12.80 2.68
CA VAL A 59 -10.53 -12.35 1.90
C VAL A 59 -11.07 -11.56 0.71
N ILE A 60 -10.84 -10.25 0.71
CA ILE A 60 -11.33 -9.34 -0.33
C ILE A 60 -10.50 -9.49 -1.60
N PHE A 61 -9.18 -9.55 -1.44
CA PHE A 61 -8.26 -9.93 -2.49
C PHE A 61 -6.99 -10.56 -1.90
N ASP A 62 -6.26 -11.28 -2.74
CA ASP A 62 -5.04 -12.01 -2.42
C ASP A 62 -4.11 -12.00 -3.65
N GLU A 63 -2.99 -12.70 -3.56
CA GLU A 63 -2.11 -13.03 -4.69
C GLU A 63 -2.91 -13.63 -5.87
N GLY A 64 -2.57 -13.19 -7.08
CA GLY A 64 -3.15 -13.71 -8.31
C GLY A 64 -4.39 -12.97 -8.82
N VAL A 65 -4.78 -11.84 -8.22
CA VAL A 65 -5.87 -10.98 -8.73
C VAL A 65 -5.36 -9.98 -9.79
N GLU A 66 -6.27 -9.45 -10.63
CA GLU A 66 -5.93 -8.35 -11.54
C GLU A 66 -5.69 -7.05 -10.75
N VAL A 67 -4.67 -6.29 -11.14
CA VAL A 67 -4.29 -5.00 -10.54
C VAL A 67 -3.85 -4.01 -11.60
N LYS A 68 -4.03 -2.72 -11.34
CA LYS A 68 -3.43 -1.64 -12.13
C LYS A 68 -2.02 -1.39 -11.65
N TYR A 69 -1.06 -1.25 -12.56
CA TYR A 69 0.33 -0.98 -12.18
C TYR A 69 1.03 0.00 -13.12
N HIS A 70 2.01 0.71 -12.56
CA HIS A 70 2.84 1.66 -13.25
C HIS A 70 4.26 1.62 -12.68
N VAL A 71 5.24 1.54 -13.58
CA VAL A 71 6.66 1.78 -13.27
C VAL A 71 6.94 3.22 -13.66
N PRO A 72 7.03 4.15 -12.70
CA PRO A 72 7.26 5.57 -12.98
C PRO A 72 8.68 5.84 -13.47
N ASP A 73 8.82 6.87 -14.29
CA ASP A 73 10.09 7.54 -14.66
C ASP A 73 10.15 9.00 -14.18
N LYS A 74 9.13 9.40 -13.41
CA LYS A 74 8.93 10.70 -12.76
C LYS A 74 7.82 10.59 -11.72
N ASP A 75 7.71 11.58 -10.85
CA ASP A 75 6.63 11.63 -9.87
C ASP A 75 5.25 11.71 -10.54
N VAL A 76 4.28 11.02 -9.94
CA VAL A 76 2.90 10.96 -10.42
C VAL A 76 1.99 11.67 -9.41
N GLU A 77 1.58 12.89 -9.67
CA GLU A 77 0.76 13.64 -8.70
C GLU A 77 -0.59 12.94 -8.41
N GLY A 78 -0.93 12.83 -7.12
CA GLY A 78 -2.22 12.31 -6.66
C GLY A 78 -2.46 10.81 -6.89
N TRP A 79 -1.44 10.04 -7.27
CA TRP A 79 -1.60 8.61 -7.61
C TRP A 79 -2.11 7.73 -6.45
N THR A 80 -2.00 8.20 -5.21
CA THR A 80 -2.49 7.56 -3.99
C THR A 80 -3.97 7.82 -3.73
N GLU A 81 -4.54 8.83 -4.38
CA GLU A 81 -5.90 9.30 -4.12
C GLU A 81 -6.97 8.37 -4.70
N LEU A 82 -8.13 8.38 -4.06
CA LEU A 82 -9.28 7.58 -4.47
C LEU A 82 -9.74 7.89 -5.90
N GLU A 83 -9.85 9.18 -6.24
CA GLU A 83 -10.39 9.65 -7.52
C GLU A 83 -9.33 9.72 -8.66
N PHE A 84 -8.11 9.24 -8.43
CA PHE A 84 -7.05 9.23 -9.45
C PHE A 84 -7.42 8.33 -10.65
N ASP A 85 -7.30 8.88 -11.87
CA ASP A 85 -7.59 8.20 -13.12
C ASP A 85 -6.39 7.35 -13.60
N ASP A 86 -6.40 6.07 -13.24
CA ASP A 86 -5.39 5.09 -13.64
C ASP A 86 -5.72 4.34 -14.95
N LYS A 87 -6.63 4.86 -15.78
CA LYS A 87 -7.01 4.18 -17.03
C LYS A 87 -5.82 3.87 -17.94
N ASN A 88 -4.81 4.74 -17.93
CA ASN A 88 -3.59 4.62 -18.72
C ASN A 88 -2.53 3.69 -18.09
N TRP A 89 -2.73 3.26 -16.85
CA TRP A 89 -1.85 2.28 -16.20
C TRP A 89 -2.07 0.89 -16.80
N LYS A 90 -1.00 0.11 -16.81
CA LYS A 90 -1.02 -1.26 -17.32
C LYS A 90 -1.87 -2.13 -16.38
N LYS A 91 -2.38 -3.23 -16.93
CA LYS A 91 -3.05 -4.28 -16.14
C LYS A 91 -2.09 -5.45 -15.98
N GLY A 92 -2.01 -5.97 -14.77
CA GLY A 92 -1.21 -7.15 -14.42
C GLY A 92 -1.96 -8.04 -13.44
N ILE A 93 -1.39 -9.20 -13.16
CA ILE A 93 -1.75 -10.09 -12.06
C ILE A 93 -0.79 -9.86 -10.89
N THR A 94 -1.30 -9.72 -9.67
CA THR A 94 -0.51 -9.44 -8.44
C THR A 94 0.54 -10.50 -8.16
N SER A 95 1.59 -10.15 -7.41
CA SER A 95 2.94 -10.70 -7.55
C SER A 95 3.60 -10.17 -8.81
N ILE A 96 4.03 -8.91 -8.74
CA ILE A 96 4.66 -8.18 -9.84
C ILE A 96 6.11 -7.90 -9.47
N GLY A 97 7.03 -8.24 -10.38
CA GLY A 97 8.46 -8.22 -10.10
C GLY A 97 9.29 -8.63 -11.31
N TYR A 98 10.55 -9.00 -11.10
CA TYR A 98 11.53 -9.22 -12.18
C TYR A 98 11.55 -10.61 -12.79
N GLY A 99 10.68 -11.51 -12.36
CA GLY A 99 10.53 -12.84 -12.95
C GLY A 99 11.57 -13.84 -12.46
N ASP A 100 11.88 -13.82 -11.17
CA ASP A 100 12.83 -14.74 -10.53
C ASP A 100 12.16 -16.06 -10.07
N GLY A 101 10.84 -16.18 -10.18
CA GLY A 101 10.07 -17.40 -9.93
C GLY A 101 8.82 -17.19 -9.06
N ASP A 102 8.69 -16.03 -8.43
CA ASP A 102 7.53 -15.69 -7.59
C ASP A 102 6.56 -14.67 -8.20
N ASP A 103 6.85 -14.16 -9.41
CA ASP A 103 6.01 -13.16 -10.09
C ASP A 103 4.98 -13.72 -11.09
N ASN A 104 3.72 -13.36 -10.90
CA ASN A 104 2.67 -13.57 -11.90
C ASN A 104 2.77 -12.56 -13.06
N THR A 105 3.22 -11.32 -12.79
CA THR A 105 3.49 -10.31 -13.82
C THR A 105 4.94 -9.91 -13.78
N GLU A 106 5.65 -10.21 -14.86
CA GLU A 106 7.05 -9.86 -14.97
C GLU A 106 7.18 -8.45 -15.56
N ILE A 107 7.98 -7.61 -14.91
CA ILE A 107 8.43 -6.32 -15.41
C ILE A 107 9.92 -6.40 -15.73
N LYS A 108 10.37 -5.51 -16.62
CA LYS A 108 11.76 -5.52 -17.05
C LYS A 108 12.66 -5.10 -15.88
N SER A 109 13.57 -5.98 -15.49
CA SER A 109 14.64 -5.66 -14.53
C SER A 109 15.57 -4.56 -15.05
N GLY A 110 16.21 -3.86 -14.12
CA GLY A 110 17.04 -2.67 -14.38
C GLY A 110 16.58 -1.49 -13.55
N GLU A 111 16.95 -0.27 -13.95
CA GLU A 111 16.76 1.05 -13.31
C GLU A 111 15.30 1.40 -12.89
N VAL A 112 14.69 0.58 -12.06
CA VAL A 112 13.36 0.75 -11.49
C VAL A 112 13.57 1.15 -10.03
N GLY A 113 13.30 2.42 -9.72
CA GLY A 113 13.32 2.91 -8.34
C GLY A 113 12.07 2.49 -7.56
N SER A 114 10.94 2.35 -8.27
CA SER A 114 9.67 2.00 -7.66
C SER A 114 8.66 1.35 -8.62
N LEU A 115 7.66 0.69 -8.02
CA LEU A 115 6.49 0.15 -8.67
C LEU A 115 5.24 0.65 -7.93
N TYR A 116 4.34 1.30 -8.66
CA TYR A 116 3.05 1.72 -8.13
C TYR A 116 1.96 0.75 -8.57
N THR A 117 1.12 0.34 -7.62
CA THR A 117 -0.04 -0.52 -7.87
C THR A 117 -1.31 0.09 -7.28
N ARG A 118 -2.44 -0.15 -7.96
CA ARG A 118 -3.77 0.27 -7.54
C ARG A 118 -4.73 -0.91 -7.63
N TYR A 119 -5.21 -1.35 -6.47
CA TYR A 119 -6.21 -2.41 -6.32
C TYR A 119 -7.57 -1.76 -6.21
N HIS A 120 -8.47 -2.10 -7.13
CA HIS A 120 -9.87 -1.68 -7.09
C HIS A 120 -10.71 -2.81 -6.51
N PHE A 121 -11.48 -2.53 -5.46
CA PHE A 121 -12.25 -3.57 -4.78
C PHE A 121 -13.53 -3.07 -4.11
N ASP A 122 -14.47 -3.99 -3.97
CA ASP A 122 -15.73 -3.79 -3.26
C ASP A 122 -15.69 -4.52 -1.92
N VAL A 123 -16.41 -3.97 -0.93
CA VAL A 123 -16.55 -4.55 0.41
C VAL A 123 -18.03 -4.52 0.79
N PRO A 124 -18.85 -5.49 0.35
CA PRO A 124 -20.30 -5.49 0.59
C PRO A 124 -20.68 -5.24 2.07
N GLU A 125 -19.90 -5.75 3.01
CA GLU A 125 -20.12 -5.65 4.45
C GLU A 125 -19.40 -4.46 5.13
N ALA A 126 -18.96 -3.45 4.37
CA ALA A 126 -18.21 -2.29 4.88
C ALA A 126 -18.91 -1.55 6.03
N ALA A 127 -20.24 -1.57 6.09
CA ALA A 127 -21.00 -0.91 7.16
C ALA A 127 -20.74 -1.50 8.55
N THR A 128 -20.39 -2.79 8.62
CA THR A 128 -20.12 -3.49 9.89
C THR A 128 -18.62 -3.62 10.19
N ALA A 129 -17.76 -3.40 9.19
CA ALA A 129 -16.31 -3.40 9.35
C ALA A 129 -15.85 -2.28 10.31
N LYS A 130 -15.13 -2.68 11.36
CA LYS A 130 -14.43 -1.75 12.28
C LYS A 130 -12.92 -1.80 12.13
N LYS A 131 -12.43 -2.94 11.66
CA LYS A 131 -11.04 -3.20 11.38
C LYS A 131 -10.88 -3.96 10.08
N VAL A 132 -9.73 -3.83 9.46
CA VAL A 132 -9.28 -4.66 8.34
C VAL A 132 -7.87 -5.13 8.61
N MET A 133 -7.52 -6.29 8.05
CA MET A 133 -6.21 -6.92 8.23
C MET A 133 -5.49 -6.99 6.90
N PHE A 134 -4.19 -6.66 6.94
CA PHE A 134 -3.28 -6.81 5.83
C PHE A 134 -2.23 -7.86 6.13
N ARG A 135 -1.90 -8.66 5.12
CA ARG A 135 -0.67 -9.46 5.07
C ARG A 135 0.13 -9.05 3.85
N ILE A 136 1.44 -8.91 4.02
CA ILE A 136 2.31 -8.36 2.99
C ILE A 136 3.61 -9.15 2.96
N ASP A 137 3.96 -9.62 1.76
CA ASP A 137 5.25 -10.20 1.40
C ASP A 137 5.87 -9.25 0.38
N TYR A 138 7.08 -8.74 0.65
CA TYR A 138 7.61 -7.57 -0.04
C TYR A 138 9.13 -7.55 -0.14
N ASP A 139 9.60 -6.81 -1.14
CA ASP A 139 11.01 -6.62 -1.46
C ASP A 139 11.16 -5.33 -2.32
N ASP A 140 11.86 -4.27 -1.90
CA ASP A 140 12.52 -4.07 -0.59
C ASP A 140 11.66 -3.36 0.45
N SER A 141 10.70 -2.57 -0.02
CA SER A 141 9.94 -1.69 0.86
C SER A 141 8.57 -1.42 0.29
N TYR A 142 7.66 -1.00 1.15
CA TYR A 142 6.34 -0.56 0.70
C TYR A 142 5.79 0.60 1.52
N ILE A 143 4.86 1.31 0.89
CA ILE A 143 3.90 2.21 1.55
C ILE A 143 2.51 1.90 0.99
N LEU A 144 1.51 1.83 1.87
CA LEU A 144 0.11 1.58 1.53
C LEU A 144 -0.78 2.78 1.83
N TRP A 145 -1.68 3.10 0.92
CA TRP A 145 -2.74 4.09 1.07
C TRP A 145 -4.10 3.45 0.80
N LEU A 146 -5.01 3.53 1.77
CA LEU A 146 -6.40 3.14 1.61
C LEU A 146 -7.23 4.40 1.34
N ASN A 147 -7.77 4.51 0.13
CA ASN A 147 -8.63 5.63 -0.29
C ASN A 147 -7.99 7.00 -0.02
N GLY A 148 -6.70 7.16 -0.34
CA GLY A 148 -5.92 8.40 -0.12
C GLY A 148 -5.27 8.54 1.25
N VAL A 149 -5.63 7.72 2.23
CA VAL A 149 -5.06 7.78 3.58
C VAL A 149 -3.93 6.77 3.71
N GLU A 150 -2.73 7.22 4.10
CA GLU A 150 -1.62 6.31 4.40
C GLU A 150 -1.94 5.43 5.61
N ILE A 151 -1.81 4.12 5.47
CA ILE A 151 -2.17 3.13 6.49
C ILE A 151 -0.98 2.31 7.01
N GLY A 152 0.15 2.36 6.32
CA GLY A 152 1.35 1.65 6.76
C GLY A 152 2.50 1.78 5.77
N ARG A 153 3.71 1.83 6.32
CA ARG A 153 4.98 1.72 5.58
C ARG A 153 5.96 0.81 6.32
N THR A 154 6.97 0.31 5.62
CA THR A 154 8.12 -0.41 6.19
C THR A 154 9.03 0.55 6.97
N ALA A 155 9.90 0.02 7.83
CA ALA A 155 10.79 0.87 8.63
C ALA A 155 11.95 1.45 7.80
N ASN A 156 12.41 0.74 6.77
CA ASN A 156 13.51 1.12 5.89
C ASN A 156 13.17 2.36 5.04
N ILE A 157 11.99 2.42 4.41
CA ILE A 157 11.53 3.60 3.64
C ILE A 157 11.27 4.81 4.53
N ALA A 158 10.91 4.59 5.80
CA ALA A 158 10.73 5.65 6.78
C ALA A 158 12.03 6.40 7.11
N THR A 159 13.20 5.84 6.75
CA THR A 159 14.49 6.52 6.91
C THR A 159 14.74 7.58 5.82
N LEU A 160 14.05 7.44 4.67
CA LEU A 160 14.21 8.34 3.50
C LEU A 160 13.02 9.27 3.30
N SER A 161 11.83 8.86 3.70
CA SER A 161 10.61 9.66 3.60
C SER A 161 9.85 9.60 4.94
N PRO A 162 9.55 10.75 5.57
CA PRO A 162 8.75 10.77 6.78
C PRO A 162 7.29 10.38 6.49
N VAL A 163 6.58 9.94 7.53
CA VAL A 163 5.16 9.56 7.46
C VAL A 163 4.31 10.72 6.95
N GLY A 164 3.39 10.44 6.03
CA GLY A 164 2.51 11.42 5.40
C GLY A 164 3.10 12.07 4.15
N GLU A 165 4.36 11.83 3.83
CA GLU A 165 4.95 12.21 2.54
C GLU A 165 4.92 11.03 1.57
N ILE A 166 4.66 11.36 0.30
CA ILE A 166 4.83 10.44 -0.82
C ILE A 166 6.28 10.62 -1.30
N PRO A 167 7.14 9.59 -1.22
CA PRO A 167 8.51 9.67 -1.70
C PRO A 167 8.58 9.97 -3.21
N GLU A 168 9.68 10.60 -3.65
CA GLU A 168 10.01 10.66 -5.08
C GLU A 168 10.07 9.24 -5.66
N TRP A 169 9.73 9.09 -6.94
CA TRP A 169 9.76 7.79 -7.62
C TRP A 169 11.14 7.10 -7.59
N ASP A 170 12.21 7.90 -7.45
CA ASP A 170 13.62 7.51 -7.42
C ASP A 170 14.26 7.75 -6.04
N VAL A 171 13.47 7.70 -4.95
CA VAL A 171 13.93 7.97 -3.57
C VAL A 171 15.21 7.20 -3.18
N SER A 172 15.41 6.00 -3.72
CA SER A 172 16.58 5.15 -3.48
C SER A 172 17.75 5.32 -4.45
N LYS A 173 17.77 6.39 -5.26
CA LYS A 173 18.89 6.70 -6.18
C LYS A 173 20.24 6.91 -5.49
N ILE A 174 20.22 7.19 -4.19
CA ILE A 174 21.43 7.29 -3.38
C ILE A 174 21.84 5.85 -2.99
N VAL A 175 23.06 5.45 -3.34
CA VAL A 175 23.61 4.11 -3.01
C VAL A 175 23.53 3.87 -1.50
N ASP A 176 23.08 2.67 -1.10
CA ASP A 176 22.89 2.23 0.29
C ASP A 176 21.96 3.15 1.12
N SER A 177 21.05 3.86 0.44
CA SER A 177 20.14 4.79 1.11
C SER A 177 19.05 4.11 1.93
N MET A 178 18.71 2.87 1.56
CA MET A 178 17.73 2.07 2.28
C MET A 178 18.30 0.68 2.58
N PRO A 179 18.10 0.15 3.80
CA PRO A 179 18.41 -1.25 4.07
C PRO A 179 17.59 -2.20 3.18
N ASP A 180 18.30 -3.13 2.54
CA ASP A 180 17.79 -4.29 1.80
C ASP A 180 16.85 -5.15 2.67
N VAL A 181 15.75 -5.62 2.07
CA VAL A 181 14.80 -6.54 2.69
C VAL A 181 14.23 -7.49 1.63
N GLU A 182 14.40 -8.78 1.89
CA GLU A 182 14.04 -9.82 0.92
C GLU A 182 12.64 -10.36 1.16
N ALA A 183 11.87 -10.55 0.08
CA ALA A 183 10.60 -11.27 0.14
C ALA A 183 10.80 -12.75 0.51
N THR A 184 9.72 -13.40 0.94
CA THR A 184 9.78 -14.84 1.22
C THR A 184 9.96 -15.64 -0.07
N LYS A 185 10.87 -16.61 -0.05
CA LYS A 185 11.10 -17.49 -1.22
C LYS A 185 9.96 -18.52 -1.34
N VAL A 186 8.86 -18.10 -1.97
CA VAL A 186 7.64 -18.87 -2.24
C VAL A 186 7.22 -18.66 -3.70
N PRO A 187 7.08 -19.74 -4.50
CA PRO A 187 6.70 -19.60 -5.90
C PRO A 187 5.35 -18.90 -6.09
N LYS A 188 5.19 -18.27 -7.26
CA LYS A 188 3.92 -17.61 -7.62
C LYS A 188 2.72 -18.54 -7.51
N GLY A 189 1.58 -18.01 -7.10
CA GLY A 189 0.31 -18.70 -7.07
C GLY A 189 -0.89 -17.81 -7.37
N LYS A 190 -2.08 -18.41 -7.29
CA LYS A 190 -3.37 -17.72 -7.47
C LYS A 190 -4.44 -18.17 -6.47
N PRO A 191 -4.29 -17.89 -5.16
CA PRO A 191 -3.07 -17.48 -4.45
C PRO A 191 -2.20 -18.70 -4.09
N ASN A 192 -0.92 -18.50 -3.74
CA ASN A 192 -0.12 -19.54 -3.09
C ASN A 192 -0.42 -19.58 -1.59
N LYS A 193 -1.12 -20.63 -1.14
CA LYS A 193 -1.54 -20.77 0.26
C LYS A 193 -0.38 -20.94 1.25
N ASP A 194 0.82 -21.29 0.80
CA ASP A 194 1.98 -21.46 1.67
C ASP A 194 2.64 -20.12 2.03
N ARG A 195 2.39 -19.06 1.26
CA ARG A 195 2.92 -17.71 1.50
C ARG A 195 2.52 -17.19 2.88
N TRP A 196 1.24 -17.30 3.21
CA TRP A 196 0.69 -16.82 4.48
C TRP A 196 0.96 -17.75 5.67
N LYS A 197 1.79 -18.79 5.50
CA LYS A 197 2.30 -19.64 6.58
C LYS A 197 3.72 -19.25 7.00
N LYS A 198 4.33 -18.27 6.32
CA LYS A 198 5.66 -17.77 6.63
C LYS A 198 5.69 -17.04 7.97
N PRO A 199 6.87 -16.93 8.62
CA PRO A 199 7.00 -16.20 9.88
C PRO A 199 6.49 -14.76 9.72
N VAL A 200 5.75 -14.30 10.71
CA VAL A 200 5.21 -12.94 10.77
C VAL A 200 6.13 -12.07 11.61
N THR A 201 6.43 -10.87 11.13
CA THR A 201 7.09 -9.82 11.90
C THR A 201 6.18 -8.59 12.05
N PRO A 202 6.33 -7.83 13.15
CA PRO A 202 5.66 -6.54 13.27
C PRO A 202 6.17 -5.59 12.19
N ARG A 203 5.26 -4.81 11.60
CA ARG A 203 5.55 -3.84 10.53
C ARG A 203 6.67 -2.85 10.86
N GLU A 204 6.89 -2.54 12.14
CA GLU A 204 7.96 -1.65 12.60
C GLU A 204 9.36 -2.29 12.53
N ARG A 205 9.46 -3.55 12.10
CA ARG A 205 10.71 -4.31 12.00
C ARG A 205 10.75 -5.04 10.67
N ASP A 206 11.54 -4.51 9.76
CA ASP A 206 11.82 -5.20 8.50
C ASP A 206 12.78 -6.36 8.76
N VAL A 207 12.42 -7.55 8.28
CA VAL A 207 13.21 -8.77 8.44
C VAL A 207 13.07 -9.61 7.17
N HIS A 208 14.21 -9.96 6.56
CA HIS A 208 14.26 -10.81 5.37
C HIS A 208 13.43 -12.10 5.53
N GLU A 209 12.77 -12.49 4.44
CA GLU A 209 12.02 -13.72 4.30
C GLU A 209 10.89 -13.91 5.34
N THR A 210 10.32 -12.80 5.81
CA THR A 210 9.15 -12.77 6.68
C THR A 210 8.03 -11.95 6.06
N ILE A 211 6.81 -12.12 6.58
CA ILE A 211 5.67 -11.31 6.15
C ILE A 211 5.30 -10.30 7.22
N HIS A 212 4.85 -9.13 6.81
CA HIS A 212 4.16 -8.21 7.70
C HIS A 212 2.69 -8.61 7.84
N GLU A 213 2.17 -8.58 9.06
CA GLU A 213 0.74 -8.71 9.36
C GLU A 213 0.33 -7.61 10.32
N PHE A 214 -0.70 -6.84 9.97
CA PHE A 214 -1.23 -5.80 10.86
C PHE A 214 -2.70 -5.52 10.61
N GLU A 215 -3.36 -5.02 11.65
CA GLU A 215 -4.74 -4.53 11.59
C GLU A 215 -4.75 -3.00 11.66
N ILE A 216 -5.72 -2.39 10.98
CA ILE A 216 -6.04 -0.96 11.12
C ILE A 216 -7.51 -0.79 11.46
N ASP A 217 -7.83 0.28 12.19
CA ASP A 217 -9.21 0.72 12.37
C ASP A 217 -9.71 1.41 11.09
N VAL A 218 -10.97 1.18 10.74
CA VAL A 218 -11.65 1.81 9.60
C VAL A 218 -12.99 2.41 10.01
N LYS A 219 -13.41 3.45 9.31
CA LYS A 219 -14.75 4.04 9.43
C LYS A 219 -15.58 3.75 8.19
N PHE A 220 -16.85 3.44 8.36
CA PHE A 220 -17.73 3.29 7.20
C PHE A 220 -17.88 4.63 6.46
N GLY A 221 -17.51 4.64 5.18
CA GLY A 221 -17.53 5.82 4.32
C GLY A 221 -18.83 6.02 3.54
N GLY A 222 -19.66 4.98 3.41
CA GLY A 222 -20.88 5.00 2.61
C GLY A 222 -20.92 3.90 1.55
N GLY A 223 -21.91 3.99 0.65
CA GLY A 223 -22.16 2.96 -0.36
C GLY A 223 -21.18 2.90 -1.52
N SER A 224 -20.45 3.99 -1.79
CA SER A 224 -19.43 4.08 -2.83
C SER A 224 -18.38 5.10 -2.41
N GLY A 225 -17.11 4.81 -2.70
CA GLY A 225 -16.00 5.75 -2.53
C GLY A 225 -16.00 6.85 -3.58
N LEU A 226 -16.56 6.59 -4.75
CA LEU A 226 -16.67 7.58 -5.81
C LEU A 226 -17.86 8.49 -5.52
N SER A 227 -17.64 9.79 -5.72
CA SER A 227 -18.74 10.73 -5.70
C SER A 227 -19.71 10.36 -6.84
N VAL A 228 -20.86 9.79 -6.48
CA VAL A 228 -22.02 9.84 -7.37
C VAL A 228 -22.31 11.33 -7.48
N GLU A 229 -22.08 11.96 -8.64
CA GLU A 229 -22.64 13.29 -8.89
C GLU A 229 -24.13 13.17 -8.60
N ALA A 230 -24.52 13.59 -7.40
CA ALA A 230 -25.87 13.41 -6.93
C ALA A 230 -26.79 14.08 -7.95
N ALA A 231 -27.93 13.47 -8.22
CA ALA A 231 -29.02 13.91 -9.08
C ALA A 231 -29.50 15.37 -8.87
N ASN A 232 -28.85 16.16 -8.01
CA ASN A 232 -29.02 17.58 -7.76
C ASN A 232 -28.41 18.51 -8.84
N LYS A 233 -27.59 18.01 -9.77
CA LYS A 233 -27.26 18.78 -11.00
C LYS A 233 -28.46 18.86 -11.95
N LEU A 234 -29.34 17.85 -11.97
CA LEU A 234 -30.53 17.88 -12.84
C LEU A 234 -31.59 18.88 -12.35
N THR A 235 -31.72 19.12 -11.05
CA THR A 235 -32.66 20.13 -10.52
C THR A 235 -32.24 21.56 -10.85
N THR A 236 -30.95 21.84 -10.98
CA THR A 236 -30.46 23.17 -11.38
C THR A 236 -30.61 23.42 -12.88
N THR A 237 -30.42 22.41 -13.74
CA THR A 237 -30.62 22.57 -15.19
C THR A 237 -32.10 22.72 -15.57
N TRP A 238 -33.02 22.01 -14.90
CA TRP A 238 -34.47 22.19 -15.13
C TRP A 238 -35.00 23.54 -14.63
N ALA A 239 -34.44 24.09 -13.55
CA ALA A 239 -34.79 25.43 -13.06
C ALA A 239 -34.31 26.52 -14.03
N GLN A 240 -33.13 26.36 -14.63
CA GLN A 240 -32.59 27.28 -15.65
C GLN A 240 -33.36 27.21 -16.98
N LEU A 241 -33.87 26.03 -17.37
CA LEU A 241 -34.67 25.89 -18.60
C LEU A 241 -36.11 26.44 -18.49
N LYS A 242 -36.70 26.52 -17.29
CA LYS A 242 -38.03 27.15 -17.08
C LYS A 242 -37.98 28.67 -17.01
N GLY A 243 -36.81 29.27 -16.78
CA GLY A 243 -36.62 30.73 -16.71
C GLY A 243 -36.59 31.45 -18.07
N HIS A 244 -36.62 30.70 -19.19
CA HIS A 244 -36.53 31.23 -20.56
C HIS A 244 -37.79 31.01 -21.41
N LEU A 245 -38.92 30.70 -20.79
CA LEU A 245 -40.20 30.44 -21.49
C LEU A 245 -41.37 31.35 -21.06
N TRP A 246 -41.08 32.59 -20.68
CA TRP A 246 -42.09 33.65 -20.52
C TRP A 246 -41.54 34.98 -21.03
#